data_AF-A0A5B6UXM1-F1
#
_entry.id   AF-A0A5B6UXM1-F1
#
_cell.length_a   1.000
_cell.length_b   1.000
_cell.length_c   1.000
_cell.angle_alpha   90.00
_cell.angle_beta   90.00
_cell.angle_gamma   90.00
#
_symmetry.space_group_name_H-M   'P 1'
#
loop_
_entity.id
_entity.type
_entity.pdbx_description
1 polymer ?
#
loop_
_entity_poly.entity_id
_entity_poly.type
_entity_poly.pdbx_seq_one_letter_code
_entity_poly.pdbx_strand_id
1 'polypeptide(L)'
;MRTNITEAVYSGYSCSTGIANFVPACIESAGYSVFLGHKEYFVSSDIGAGKMQHYAFHKELLVAKRKRLLQIFNGRCNNVIDLLLATDEDMILRRDIYDRTPSLTWGRGRVTLLGDFIHAMQPNMGQGGCMAIEV
;
A
#
# COMPACT_ATOMS: atom_id res chain seq x y z
N MET A 1 22.97 15.97 -24.59
CA MET A 1 21.68 16.05 -23.88
C MET A 1 21.70 15.06 -22.71
N ARG A 2 21.57 15.54 -21.47
CA ARG A 2 21.48 14.72 -20.25
C ARG A 2 20.03 14.25 -20.11
N THR A 3 19.81 12.95 -19.87
CA THR A 3 18.54 12.47 -19.35
C THR A 3 18.47 12.95 -17.90
N ASN A 4 17.67 13.99 -17.63
CA ASN A 4 17.44 14.46 -16.26
C ASN A 4 16.54 13.44 -15.56
N ILE A 5 17.14 12.35 -15.07
CA ILE A 5 16.46 11.43 -14.15
C ILE A 5 16.31 12.21 -12.84
N THR A 6 15.08 12.56 -12.48
CA THR A 6 14.76 13.17 -11.20
C THR A 6 14.86 12.12 -10.09
N GLU A 7 15.41 12.50 -8.95
CA GLU A 7 15.44 11.62 -7.78
C GLU A 7 14.03 11.35 -7.25
N ALA A 8 13.83 10.20 -6.62
CA ALA A 8 12.56 9.86 -6.00
C ALA A 8 12.30 10.76 -4.79
N VAL A 9 11.13 11.37 -4.73
CA VAL A 9 10.73 12.31 -3.67
C VAL A 9 9.78 11.60 -2.72
N TYR A 10 10.03 11.69 -1.42
CA TYR A 10 9.13 11.11 -0.42
C TYR A 10 7.75 11.78 -0.53
N SER A 11 6.71 10.97 -0.74
CA SER A 11 5.34 11.44 -0.95
C SER A 11 4.68 12.05 0.30
N GLY A 12 5.31 11.87 1.47
CA GLY A 12 4.70 12.18 2.75
C GLY A 12 3.86 11.05 3.33
N TYR A 13 3.70 9.93 2.62
CA TYR A 13 2.91 8.78 3.04
C TYR A 13 3.77 7.52 3.18
N SER A 14 3.32 6.64 4.07
CA SER A 14 3.83 5.29 4.24
C SER A 14 2.70 4.29 4.11
N CYS A 15 3.01 3.11 3.60
CA CYS A 15 2.11 1.96 3.57
C CYS A 15 2.57 0.93 4.60
N SER A 16 1.67 0.57 5.52
CA SER A 16 1.83 -0.57 6.40
C SER A 16 1.05 -1.76 5.87
N THR A 17 1.72 -2.90 5.68
CA THR A 17 1.09 -4.16 5.25
C THR A 17 1.16 -5.19 6.35
N GLY A 18 0.18 -6.07 6.43
CA GLY A 18 0.25 -7.23 7.33
C GLY A 18 -0.65 -8.36 6.88
N ILE A 19 -0.44 -9.53 7.48
CA ILE A 19 -1.25 -10.74 7.27
C ILE A 19 -1.64 -11.27 8.65
N ALA A 20 -2.93 -11.60 8.80
CA ALA A 20 -3.46 -12.18 10.02
C ALA A 20 -4.27 -13.45 9.72
N ASN A 21 -4.32 -14.38 10.68
CA ASN A 21 -5.31 -15.44 10.68
C ASN A 21 -6.64 -14.85 11.15
N PHE A 22 -7.45 -14.39 10.21
CA PHE A 22 -8.67 -13.63 10.47
C PHE A 22 -9.68 -13.88 9.36
N VAL A 23 -10.90 -14.27 9.74
CA VAL A 23 -12.02 -14.45 8.83
C VAL A 23 -13.14 -13.50 9.26
N PRO A 24 -13.44 -12.44 8.49
CA PRO A 24 -14.51 -11.51 8.84
C PRO A 24 -15.87 -12.19 8.72
N ALA A 25 -16.84 -11.75 9.52
CA ALA A 25 -18.21 -12.27 9.46
C ALA A 25 -18.87 -12.08 8.08
N CYS A 26 -18.42 -11.10 7.30
CA CYS A 26 -18.90 -10.82 5.95
C CYS A 26 -18.10 -11.51 4.83
N ILE A 27 -17.28 -12.53 5.14
CA ILE A 27 -16.41 -13.15 4.13
C ILE A 27 -17.17 -13.71 2.91
N GLU A 28 -18.39 -14.22 3.13
CA GLU A 28 -19.24 -14.77 2.07
C GLU A 28 -19.77 -13.70 1.10
N SER A 29 -19.76 -12.43 1.51
CA SER A 29 -20.28 -11.30 0.72
C SER A 29 -19.19 -10.33 0.26
N ALA A 30 -18.04 -10.26 0.94
CA ALA A 30 -16.94 -9.37 0.62
C ALA A 30 -15.57 -9.98 0.95
N GLY A 31 -14.90 -10.52 -0.07
CA GLY A 31 -13.48 -10.93 0.01
C GLY A 31 -12.49 -9.76 -0.09
N TYR A 32 -12.96 -8.57 -0.47
CA TYR A 32 -12.17 -7.35 -0.56
C TYR A 32 -12.97 -6.20 0.02
N SER A 33 -12.34 -5.38 0.87
CA SER A 33 -12.99 -4.24 1.51
C SER A 33 -12.03 -3.06 1.60
N VAL A 34 -12.57 -1.87 1.40
CA VAL A 34 -11.82 -0.61 1.50
C VAL A 34 -12.52 0.30 2.48
N PHE A 35 -11.77 0.78 3.46
CA PHE A 35 -12.16 1.87 4.34
C PHE A 35 -11.46 3.15 3.89
N LEU A 36 -12.26 4.18 3.59
CA LEU A 36 -11.81 5.50 3.19
C LEU A 36 -12.10 6.52 4.30
N GLY A 37 -11.06 7.09 4.88
CA GLY A 37 -11.13 8.14 5.88
C GLY A 37 -10.36 9.39 5.46
N HIS A 38 -10.44 10.46 6.25
CA HIS A 38 -9.67 11.68 5.99
C HIS A 38 -8.17 11.40 6.13
N LYS A 39 -7.45 11.31 5.00
CA LYS A 39 -6.01 10.95 4.92
C LYS A 39 -5.68 9.56 5.45
N GLU A 40 -6.68 8.68 5.50
CA GLU A 40 -6.58 7.30 5.94
C GLU A 40 -7.17 6.41 4.86
N TYR A 41 -6.43 5.40 4.45
CA TYR A 41 -6.90 4.44 3.46
C TYR A 41 -6.48 3.06 3.96
N PHE A 42 -7.46 2.18 4.18
CA PHE A 42 -7.23 0.84 4.67
C PHE A 42 -7.93 -0.17 3.78
N VAL A 43 -7.18 -1.17 3.31
CA VAL A 43 -7.69 -2.26 2.49
C VAL A 43 -7.51 -3.55 3.27
N SER A 44 -8.52 -4.41 3.22
CA SER A 44 -8.43 -5.80 3.63
C SER A 44 -8.84 -6.70 2.48
N SER A 45 -8.07 -7.75 2.22
CA SER A 45 -8.34 -8.74 1.18
C SER A 45 -8.13 -10.15 1.73
N ASP A 46 -9.10 -11.02 1.51
CA ASP A 46 -8.95 -12.45 1.74
C ASP A 46 -7.88 -12.99 0.80
N ILE A 47 -6.98 -13.78 1.36
CA ILE A 47 -5.92 -14.47 0.59
C ILE A 47 -6.07 -16.00 0.71
N GLY A 48 -7.21 -16.47 1.22
CA GLY A 48 -7.55 -17.86 1.39
C GLY A 48 -6.96 -18.49 2.64
N ALA A 49 -7.32 -19.75 2.90
CA ALA A 49 -6.87 -20.53 4.05
C ALA A 49 -7.10 -19.83 5.42
N GLY A 50 -8.17 -19.04 5.51
CA GLY A 50 -8.53 -18.30 6.73
C GLY A 50 -7.62 -17.11 7.04
N LYS A 51 -6.90 -16.59 6.03
CA LYS A 51 -5.97 -15.49 6.19
C LYS A 51 -6.46 -14.24 5.47
N MET A 52 -6.28 -13.10 6.15
CA MET A 52 -6.62 -11.79 5.64
C MET A 52 -5.34 -10.95 5.53
N GLN A 53 -5.12 -10.36 4.36
CA GLN A 53 -4.08 -9.38 4.16
C GLN A 53 -4.66 -7.97 4.34
N HIS A 54 -3.86 -7.05 4.88
CA HIS A 54 -4.22 -5.63 4.90
C HIS A 54 -3.12 -4.71 4.38
N TYR A 55 -3.56 -3.55 3.86
CA TYR A 55 -2.73 -2.43 3.44
C TYR A 55 -3.28 -1.15 4.06
N ALA A 56 -2.44 -0.38 4.74
CA ALA A 56 -2.84 0.82 5.44
C ALA A 56 -1.94 1.99 5.04
N PHE A 57 -2.50 2.99 4.38
CA PHE A 57 -1.79 4.20 3.99
C PHE A 57 -2.03 5.28 5.04
N HIS A 58 -0.95 5.86 5.52
CA HIS A 58 -0.97 6.89 6.57
C HIS A 58 0.23 7.83 6.41
N LYS A 59 0.15 9.02 7.02
CA LYS A 59 1.12 10.10 6.82
C LYS A 59 2.34 10.05 7.77
N GLU A 60 2.55 8.94 8.48
CA GLU A 60 3.44 8.96 9.66
C GLU A 60 4.87 8.48 9.41
N LEU A 61 5.84 9.21 9.98
CA LEU A 61 7.29 8.98 9.86
C LEU A 61 7.86 7.92 10.82
N LEU A 62 7.04 7.36 11.72
CA LEU A 62 7.47 6.38 12.72
C LEU A 62 7.27 4.95 12.23
N VAL A 63 8.07 4.01 12.79
CA VAL A 63 7.96 2.58 12.52
C VAL A 63 6.53 2.10 12.73
N ALA A 64 5.99 1.35 11.78
CA ALA A 64 4.63 0.81 11.90
C ALA A 64 4.61 -0.24 12.99
N LYS A 65 4.03 0.12 14.13
CA LYS A 65 3.69 -0.82 15.20
C LYS A 65 2.19 -0.96 15.28
N ARG A 66 1.70 -2.16 15.63
CA ARG A 66 0.27 -2.44 15.78
C ARG A 66 -0.45 -1.38 16.62
N LYS A 67 0.12 -1.04 17.78
CA LYS A 67 -0.42 0.00 18.68
C LYS A 67 -0.61 1.34 17.98
N ARG A 68 0.31 1.73 17.09
CA ARG A 68 0.22 3.00 16.39
C ARG A 68 -0.84 2.97 15.30
N LEU A 69 -0.93 1.88 14.54
CA LEU A 69 -2.01 1.67 13.58
C LEU A 69 -3.38 1.72 14.27
N LEU A 70 -3.53 1.07 15.42
CA LEU A 70 -4.76 1.14 16.22
C LEU A 70 -5.12 2.56 16.67
N GLN A 71 -4.13 3.42 16.94
CA GLN A 71 -4.38 4.83 17.26
C GLN A 71 -4.82 5.63 16.03
N ILE A 72 -4.20 5.39 14.88
CA ILE A 72 -4.55 6.05 13.61
C ILE A 72 -5.98 5.67 13.21
N PHE A 73 -6.30 4.38 13.27
CA PHE A 73 -7.60 3.85 12.88
C PHE A 73 -8.60 3.74 14.05
N ASN A 74 -8.34 4.41 15.18
CA ASN A 74 -9.23 4.36 16.33
C ASN A 74 -10.62 4.94 15.99
N GLY A 75 -11.68 4.27 16.44
CA GLY A 75 -13.07 4.70 16.18
C GLY A 75 -13.49 4.59 14.71
N ARG A 76 -12.75 3.83 13.89
CA ARG A 76 -13.19 3.44 12.53
C ARG A 76 -14.04 2.16 12.62
N CYS A 77 -14.22 1.45 11.50
CA CYS A 77 -15.06 0.25 11.51
C CYS A 77 -14.42 -0.88 12.37
N ASN A 78 -15.28 -1.64 13.04
CA ASN A 78 -14.85 -2.73 13.95
C ASN A 78 -13.94 -3.73 13.22
N ASN A 79 -14.25 -4.09 11.97
CA ASN A 79 -13.43 -5.01 11.18
C ASN A 79 -11.98 -4.54 11.00
N VAL A 80 -11.72 -3.24 10.85
CA VAL A 80 -10.34 -2.72 10.74
C VAL A 80 -9.60 -2.89 12.07
N ILE A 81 -10.26 -2.60 13.18
CA ILE A 81 -9.69 -2.74 14.52
C ILE A 81 -9.44 -4.21 14.84
N ASP A 82 -10.41 -5.08 14.61
CA ASP A 82 -10.32 -6.52 14.89
C ASP A 82 -9.21 -7.18 14.06
N LEU A 83 -9.12 -6.83 12.78
CA LEU A 83 -8.04 -7.30 11.91
C LEU A 83 -6.67 -6.83 12.41
N LEU A 84 -6.53 -5.54 12.74
CA LEU A 84 -5.27 -5.02 13.29
C LEU A 84 -4.88 -5.67 14.62
N LEU A 85 -5.85 -6.01 15.47
CA LEU A 85 -5.62 -6.75 16.72
C LEU A 85 -5.18 -8.20 16.47
N ALA A 86 -5.73 -8.85 15.44
CA ALA A 86 -5.39 -10.21 15.04
C ALA A 86 -4.04 -10.32 14.30
N THR A 87 -3.48 -9.21 13.79
CA THR A 87 -2.15 -9.19 13.16
C THR A 87 -1.04 -9.22 14.23
N ASP A 88 -0.11 -10.15 14.09
CA ASP A 88 1.11 -10.18 14.90
C ASP A 88 2.05 -9.01 14.53
N GLU A 89 2.79 -8.47 15.50
CA GLU A 89 3.56 -7.24 15.31
C GLU A 89 4.73 -7.43 14.32
N ASP A 90 5.33 -8.62 14.28
CA ASP A 90 6.39 -9.01 13.34
C ASP A 90 5.89 -9.20 11.90
N MET A 91 4.59 -9.42 11.73
CA MET A 91 3.94 -9.51 10.43
C MET A 91 3.60 -8.14 9.83
N ILE A 92 3.74 -7.05 10.60
CA ILE A 92 3.47 -5.68 10.13
C ILE A 92 4.75 -5.09 9.54
N LEU A 93 4.71 -4.83 8.23
CA LEU A 93 5.81 -4.24 7.48
C LEU A 93 5.46 -2.81 7.05
N ARG A 94 6.34 -1.85 7.34
CA ARG A 94 6.22 -0.46 6.86
C ARG A 94 7.08 -0.26 5.61
N ARG A 95 6.53 0.42 4.62
CA ARG A 95 7.26 0.90 3.44
C ARG A 95 6.92 2.37 3.20
N ASP A 96 7.94 3.19 3.02
CA ASP A 96 7.77 4.59 2.64
C ASP A 96 7.44 4.70 1.16
N ILE A 97 6.48 5.55 0.83
CA ILE A 97 6.03 5.75 -0.55
C ILE A 97 6.81 6.93 -1.12
N TYR A 98 7.56 6.66 -2.19
CA TYR A 98 8.28 7.67 -2.95
C TYR A 98 7.68 7.79 -4.34
N ASP A 99 7.44 9.02 -4.76
CA ASP A 99 6.95 9.33 -6.09
C ASP A 99 8.10 9.83 -6.97
N ARG A 100 7.97 9.65 -8.28
CA ARG A 100 8.87 10.26 -9.27
C ARG A 100 8.05 11.12 -10.20
N THR A 101 8.57 12.30 -10.54
CA THR A 101 7.96 13.12 -11.59
C THR A 101 8.05 12.37 -12.92
N PRO A 102 6.93 12.15 -13.64
CA PRO A 102 6.96 11.45 -14.91
C PRO A 102 7.91 12.14 -15.90
N SER A 103 8.82 11.36 -16.50
CA SER A 103 9.65 11.84 -17.62
C SER A 103 8.88 11.68 -18.92
N LEU A 104 8.89 12.70 -19.78
CA LEU A 104 8.34 12.65 -21.14
C LEU A 104 9.26 11.91 -22.13
N THR A 105 10.44 11.47 -21.69
CA THR A 105 11.41 10.74 -22.52
C THR A 105 11.72 9.39 -21.89
N TRP A 106 11.29 8.33 -22.56
CA TRP A 106 11.35 6.94 -22.06
C TRP A 106 12.50 6.14 -22.64
N GLY A 107 13.19 6.66 -23.65
CA GLY A 107 14.30 5.97 -24.29
C GLY A 107 15.35 6.89 -24.86
N ARG A 108 16.55 6.34 -25.07
CA ARG A 108 17.67 6.99 -25.74
C ARG A 108 18.36 5.98 -26.66
N GLY A 109 18.30 6.24 -27.97
CA GLY A 109 18.83 5.31 -28.96
C GLY A 109 18.02 4.01 -28.99
N ARG A 110 18.67 2.86 -28.77
CA ARG A 110 18.03 1.53 -28.78
C ARG A 110 17.66 1.02 -27.37
N VAL A 111 17.65 1.89 -26.37
CA VAL A 111 17.35 1.54 -24.97
C VAL A 111 16.13 2.32 -24.51
N THR A 112 15.15 1.61 -23.96
CA THR A 112 13.90 2.14 -23.38
C THR A 112 13.78 1.66 -21.94
N LEU A 113 13.43 2.58 -21.03
CA LEU A 113 13.07 2.27 -19.65
C LEU A 113 11.61 1.81 -19.61
N LEU A 114 11.29 0.87 -18.71
CA LEU A 114 9.94 0.33 -18.51
C LEU A 114 9.70 0.12 -17.01
N GLY A 115 8.44 0.04 -16.59
CA GLY A 115 8.05 -0.23 -15.20
C GLY A 115 8.25 0.95 -14.24
N ASP A 116 8.45 0.66 -12.96
CA ASP A 116 8.56 1.65 -11.87
C ASP A 116 9.65 2.72 -12.07
N PHE A 117 10.58 2.50 -13.01
CA PHE A 117 11.58 3.49 -13.40
C PHE A 117 11.01 4.74 -14.10
N ILE A 118 9.80 4.67 -14.67
CA ILE A 118 9.14 5.78 -15.37
C ILE A 118 7.89 6.28 -14.64
N HIS A 119 7.13 5.36 -14.05
CA HIS A 119 5.81 5.64 -13.46
C HIS A 119 5.69 4.99 -12.09
N ALA A 120 6.58 5.37 -11.16
CA ALA A 120 6.40 5.10 -9.73
C ALA A 120 5.14 5.83 -9.27
N MET A 121 4.01 5.12 -9.30
CA MET A 121 2.73 5.60 -8.80
C MET A 121 2.51 5.08 -7.39
N GLN A 122 1.79 5.85 -6.59
CA GLN A 122 1.37 5.44 -5.25
C GLN A 122 0.65 4.09 -5.32
N PRO A 123 0.89 3.16 -4.36
CA PRO A 123 0.24 1.84 -4.39
C PRO A 123 -1.27 1.88 -4.08
N ASN A 124 -1.88 3.06 -4.02
CA ASN A 124 -3.27 3.31 -3.63
C ASN A 124 -4.31 2.68 -4.58
N MET A 125 -3.92 2.22 -5.76
CA MET A 125 -4.81 1.53 -6.71
C MET A 125 -4.42 0.07 -7.00
N GLY A 126 -3.41 -0.49 -6.35
CA GLY A 126 -2.94 -1.86 -6.67
C GLY A 126 -2.41 -2.02 -8.11
N GLN A 127 -2.21 -0.92 -8.85
CA GLN A 127 -1.86 -0.94 -10.27
C GLN A 127 -0.35 -1.01 -10.56
N GLY A 128 0.53 -0.89 -9.55
CA GLY A 128 1.98 -1.03 -9.77
C GLY A 128 2.34 -2.40 -10.36
N GLY A 129 1.71 -3.47 -9.87
CA GLY A 129 1.89 -4.81 -10.41
C GLY A 129 1.29 -4.99 -11.82
N CYS A 130 0.13 -4.38 -12.08
CA CYS A 130 -0.54 -4.48 -13.39
C CYS A 130 0.21 -3.70 -14.49
N MET A 131 0.75 -2.52 -14.18
CA MET A 131 1.54 -1.72 -15.13
C MET A 131 2.93 -2.32 -15.43
N ALA A 132 3.44 -3.22 -14.60
CA ALA A 132 4.64 -3.99 -14.92
C ALA A 132 4.37 -5.12 -15.92
N ILE A 133 3.10 -5.50 -16.10
CA ILE A 133 2.65 -6.59 -16.98
C ILE A 133 2.01 -6.06 -18.27
N GLU A 134 1.40 -4.87 -18.25
CA GLU A 134 0.89 -4.20 -19.46
C GLU A 134 2.04 -3.59 -20.29
N VAL A 135 2.43 -4.31 -21.34
CA VAL A 135 3.20 -3.83 -22.50
C VAL A 135 2.32 -3.92 -23.74
#